data_AF-A0A2G2MZM9-F1
#
_entry.id   AF-A0A2G2MZM9-F1
#
_cell.length_a   1.000
_cell.length_b   1.000
_cell.length_c   1.000
_cell.angle_alpha   90.00
_cell.angle_beta   90.00
_cell.angle_gamma   90.00
#
_symmetry.space_group_name_H-M   'P 1'
#
loop_
_entity.id
_entity.type
_entity.pdbx_description
1 polymer ?
#
loop_
_entity_poly.entity_id
_entity_poly.type
_entity_poly.pdbx_seq_one_letter_code
_entity_poly.pdbx_strand_id
1 'polypeptide(L)'
;MLSALNFKDIIVWRNKNMKFQDLNFTSGKIFIAMEYYFLILNRTFLVVIGDSELIGLKIRGLISAENNSNLLASRATNHLAIKGSLDDPNSYINPKLLGKYAELDIQSSLVMEMDSSNFKIKFDDILDVYHDKRKKWGMGYYPHDGKIYVETSVTNKELIILGNQQGADIEKQLSSAIEKFRQFNI
;
A
#
# COMPACT_ATOMS: atom_id res chain seq x y z
N MET A 1 -12.74 18.45 -33.95
CA MET A 1 -13.48 19.15 -32.87
C MET A 1 -12.90 18.65 -31.55
N LEU A 2 -11.81 19.28 -31.11
CA LEU A 2 -11.13 18.94 -29.85
C LEU A 2 -11.89 19.64 -28.72
N SER A 3 -12.57 18.88 -27.85
CA SER A 3 -13.17 19.45 -26.66
C SER A 3 -12.06 19.82 -25.68
N ALA A 4 -11.97 21.11 -25.39
CA ALA A 4 -11.05 21.68 -24.43
C ALA A 4 -11.23 20.99 -23.06
N LEU A 5 -10.16 20.33 -22.59
CA LEU A 5 -10.02 19.93 -21.20
C LEU A 5 -10.08 21.19 -20.34
N ASN A 6 -11.03 21.21 -19.41
CA ASN A 6 -11.33 22.35 -18.58
C ASN A 6 -10.18 22.55 -17.57
N PHE A 7 -9.34 23.57 -17.81
CA PHE A 7 -8.14 23.87 -17.02
C PHE A 7 -8.40 24.10 -15.51
N LYS A 8 -9.65 24.31 -15.11
CA LYS A 8 -10.05 24.47 -13.70
C LYS A 8 -10.02 23.15 -12.91
N ASP A 9 -10.18 21.99 -13.57
CA ASP A 9 -10.13 20.69 -12.90
C ASP A 9 -8.69 20.21 -12.63
N ILE A 10 -7.70 20.88 -13.26
CA ILE A 10 -6.26 20.59 -13.09
C ILE A 10 -5.65 21.40 -11.93
N ILE A 11 -6.30 22.49 -11.49
CA ILE A 11 -5.72 23.47 -10.55
C ILE A 11 -6.23 23.31 -9.10
N VAL A 12 -7.17 22.39 -8.81
CA VAL A 12 -7.69 22.19 -7.44
C VAL A 12 -6.89 21.12 -6.64
N TRP A 13 -6.04 20.32 -7.28
CA TRP A 13 -5.27 19.26 -6.61
C TRP A 13 -4.01 19.74 -5.85
N ARG A 14 -3.57 20.99 -6.04
CA ARG A 14 -2.21 21.41 -5.67
C ARG A 14 -2.06 22.04 -4.28
N ASN A 15 -3.12 22.11 -3.45
CA ASN A 15 -3.07 22.86 -2.19
C ASN A 15 -4.15 22.47 -1.15
N LYS A 16 -4.37 21.18 -0.91
CA LYS A 16 -5.24 20.73 0.20
C LYS A 16 -4.52 19.69 1.04
N ASN A 17 -4.43 19.94 2.34
CA ASN A 17 -4.10 18.94 3.37
C ASN A 17 -5.02 17.73 3.12
N MET A 18 -4.49 16.67 2.52
CA MET A 18 -5.31 15.52 2.17
C MET A 18 -5.48 14.71 3.45
N LYS A 19 -6.66 14.85 4.07
CA LYS A 19 -6.95 14.05 5.26
C LYS A 19 -7.21 12.63 4.83
N PHE A 20 -6.90 11.70 5.72
CA PHE A 20 -7.13 10.28 5.51
C PHE A 20 -8.60 9.96 5.12
N GLN A 21 -9.56 10.65 5.73
CA GLN A 21 -10.99 10.48 5.44
C GLN A 21 -11.39 10.88 4.00
N ASP A 22 -10.55 11.66 3.32
CA ASP A 22 -10.77 12.10 1.94
C ASP A 22 -10.22 11.08 0.92
N LEU A 23 -9.52 10.04 1.41
CA LEU A 23 -9.00 8.96 0.58
C LEU A 23 -10.14 8.12 0.02
N ASN A 24 -10.40 8.28 -1.28
CA ASN A 24 -11.37 7.45 -1.96
C ASN A 24 -10.74 6.10 -2.35
N PHE A 25 -11.01 5.08 -1.54
CA PHE A 25 -10.60 3.69 -1.76
C PHE A 25 -11.08 3.08 -3.09
N THR A 26 -12.09 3.68 -3.76
CA THR A 26 -12.56 3.22 -5.08
C THR A 26 -11.82 3.85 -6.26
N SER A 27 -10.89 4.78 -6.03
CA SER A 27 -10.18 5.48 -7.12
C SER A 27 -9.03 4.68 -7.75
N GLY A 28 -8.76 3.46 -7.26
CA GLY A 28 -7.60 2.66 -7.66
C GLY A 28 -6.26 3.15 -7.10
N LYS A 29 -6.20 4.38 -6.58
CA LYS A 29 -5.00 4.97 -5.97
C LYS A 29 -4.58 4.32 -4.65
N ILE A 30 -5.31 3.33 -4.17
CA ILE A 30 -5.10 2.73 -2.86
C ILE A 30 -5.15 1.22 -2.99
N PHE A 31 -4.17 0.56 -2.37
CA PHE A 31 -4.15 -0.89 -2.32
C PHE A 31 -3.56 -1.39 -1.00
N ILE A 32 -3.87 -2.63 -0.67
CA ILE A 32 -3.35 -3.30 0.52
C ILE A 32 -2.21 -4.22 0.12
N ALA A 33 -1.05 -4.02 0.75
CA ALA A 33 0.11 -4.85 0.47
C ALA A 33 0.82 -5.29 1.75
N MET A 34 1.55 -6.39 1.64
CA MET A 34 2.41 -6.90 2.70
C MET A 34 3.88 -6.83 2.29
N GLU A 35 4.74 -6.43 3.22
CA GLU A 35 6.19 -6.56 3.09
C GLU A 35 6.66 -7.72 3.98
N TYR A 36 7.48 -8.60 3.41
CA TYR A 36 8.08 -9.72 4.12
C TYR A 36 9.40 -9.29 4.77
N TYR A 37 9.44 -9.16 6.10
CA TYR A 37 10.63 -8.69 6.82
C TYR A 37 11.24 -9.82 7.67
N PHE A 38 12.54 -10.10 7.47
CA PHE A 38 13.33 -11.07 8.25
C PHE A 38 12.67 -12.45 8.45
N LEU A 39 12.07 -13.02 7.40
CA LEU A 39 11.56 -14.40 7.34
C LEU A 39 10.41 -14.78 8.29
N ILE A 40 10.06 -13.94 9.27
CA ILE A 40 9.00 -14.22 10.26
C ILE A 40 8.12 -13.01 10.58
N LEU A 41 8.48 -11.79 10.17
CA LEU A 41 7.77 -10.56 10.52
C LEU A 41 7.09 -9.94 9.30
N ASN A 42 5.81 -10.20 9.13
CA ASN A 42 5.02 -9.56 8.08
C ASN A 42 4.50 -8.21 8.55
N ARG A 43 4.56 -7.20 7.69
CA ARG A 43 3.93 -5.89 7.91
C ARG A 43 2.93 -5.64 6.81
N THR A 44 1.71 -5.26 7.18
CA THR A 44 0.69 -4.90 6.21
C THR A 44 0.52 -3.39 6.15
N PHE A 45 0.51 -2.89 4.93
CA PHE A 45 0.43 -1.50 4.59
C PHE A 45 -0.86 -1.20 3.84
N LEU A 46 -1.45 -0.06 4.17
CA LEU A 46 -2.26 0.68 3.23
C LEU A 46 -1.29 1.49 2.38
N VAL A 47 -1.25 1.20 1.09
CA VAL A 47 -0.40 1.92 0.15
C VAL A 47 -1.25 2.90 -0.63
N VAL A 48 -0.81 4.15 -0.68
CA VAL A 48 -1.46 5.26 -1.36
C VAL A 48 -0.54 5.77 -2.46
N ILE A 49 -1.07 5.81 -3.68
CA ILE A 49 -0.45 6.43 -4.85
C ILE A 49 -0.84 7.91 -4.83
N GLY A 50 0.08 8.75 -4.34
CA GLY A 50 -0.06 10.20 -4.33
C GLY A 50 0.21 10.82 -5.70
N ASP A 51 0.34 12.15 -5.72
CA ASP A 51 0.62 12.88 -6.97
C ASP A 51 2.11 12.97 -7.29
N SER A 52 2.98 12.83 -6.29
CA SER A 52 4.44 12.91 -6.41
C SER A 52 5.18 11.83 -5.64
N GLU A 53 4.45 10.96 -4.94
CA GLU A 53 5.04 9.99 -4.02
C GLU A 53 4.13 8.78 -3.79
N LEU A 54 4.76 7.65 -3.50
CA LEU A 54 4.13 6.43 -3.01
C LEU A 54 4.27 6.37 -1.49
N ILE A 55 3.15 6.26 -0.77
CA ILE A 55 3.12 6.30 0.69
C ILE A 55 2.60 4.97 1.20
N GLY A 56 3.31 4.34 2.14
CA GLY A 56 2.87 3.14 2.84
C GLY A 56 2.62 3.41 4.31
N LEU A 57 1.37 3.26 4.74
CA LEU A 57 0.96 3.39 6.14
C LEU A 57 0.80 2.01 6.75
N LYS A 58 1.53 1.70 7.81
CA LYS A 58 1.40 0.43 8.51
C LYS A 58 0.05 0.38 9.21
N ILE A 59 -0.78 -0.53 8.73
CA ILE A 59 -2.15 -0.76 9.21
C ILE A 59 -2.29 -2.08 9.97
N ARG A 60 -1.27 -2.94 9.93
CA ARG A 60 -1.18 -4.14 10.77
C ARG A 60 0.28 -4.52 10.99
N GLY A 61 0.58 -4.88 12.24
CA GLY A 61 1.87 -5.45 12.62
C GLY A 61 1.96 -6.93 12.26
N LEU A 62 2.78 -7.66 13.01
CA LEU A 62 3.14 -9.06 12.76
C LEU A 62 1.93 -9.95 12.47
N ILE A 63 1.88 -10.48 11.25
CA ILE A 63 0.97 -11.54 10.84
C ILE A 63 1.79 -12.82 10.71
N SER A 64 1.57 -13.80 11.60
CA SER A 64 2.17 -15.13 11.48
C SER A 64 1.35 -15.97 10.52
N ALA A 65 2.01 -16.65 9.58
CA ALA A 65 1.42 -17.85 8.97
C ALA A 65 1.34 -18.92 10.07
N GLU A 66 0.17 -19.49 10.31
CA GLU A 66 0.03 -20.55 11.31
C GLU A 66 0.74 -21.82 10.81
N ASN A 67 1.87 -22.17 11.41
CA ASN A 67 2.41 -23.52 11.32
C ASN A 67 1.67 -24.40 12.33
N ASN A 68 0.94 -25.39 11.81
CA ASN A 68 -0.04 -26.26 12.44
C ASN A 68 0.53 -27.22 13.51
N SER A 69 1.35 -26.74 14.46
CA SER A 69 2.13 -27.63 15.35
C SER A 69 2.03 -27.36 16.86
N ASN A 70 1.21 -26.41 17.36
CA ASN A 70 0.99 -26.30 18.81
C ASN A 70 -0.36 -25.67 19.21
N LEU A 71 -1.14 -26.39 20.03
CA LEU A 71 -2.44 -25.95 20.61
C LEU A 71 -2.33 -24.72 21.52
N LEU A 72 -1.13 -24.41 22.04
CA LEU A 72 -0.86 -23.21 22.83
C LEU A 72 -0.54 -21.99 21.95
N ALA A 73 0.07 -22.20 20.78
CA ALA A 73 0.34 -21.11 19.82
C ALA A 73 -0.96 -20.60 19.18
N SER A 74 -1.90 -21.50 18.88
CA SER A 74 -3.20 -21.19 18.28
C SER A 74 -4.09 -20.29 19.16
N ARG A 75 -3.94 -20.33 20.50
CA ARG A 75 -4.65 -19.40 21.40
C ARG A 75 -4.05 -18.00 21.43
N ALA A 76 -2.74 -17.87 21.23
CA ALA A 76 -2.06 -16.58 21.15
C ALA A 76 -2.23 -15.92 19.77
N THR A 77 -2.30 -16.70 18.68
CA THR A 77 -2.47 -16.21 17.31
C THR A 77 -3.90 -15.80 16.97
N ASN A 78 -4.92 -16.28 17.70
CA ASN A 78 -6.31 -15.88 17.50
C ASN A 78 -6.56 -14.36 17.60
N HIS A 79 -5.75 -13.63 18.37
CA HIS A 79 -5.84 -12.17 18.43
C HIS A 79 -5.14 -11.45 17.27
N LEU A 80 -4.24 -12.16 16.56
CA LEU A 80 -3.53 -11.69 15.38
C LEU A 80 -4.25 -12.07 14.08
N ALA A 81 -5.13 -13.07 14.13
CA ALA A 81 -5.94 -13.53 13.03
C ALA A 81 -6.77 -12.39 12.41
N ILE A 82 -6.85 -12.41 11.09
CA ILE A 82 -7.66 -11.47 10.34
C ILE A 82 -9.13 -11.85 10.52
N LYS A 83 -9.96 -10.87 10.90
CA LYS A 83 -11.40 -11.06 11.00
C LYS A 83 -12.02 -10.67 9.66
N GLY A 84 -12.85 -11.54 9.10
CA GLY A 84 -13.50 -11.32 7.80
C GLY A 84 -12.94 -12.22 6.70
N SER A 85 -13.32 -11.92 5.46
CA SER A 85 -12.85 -12.67 4.30
C SER A 85 -11.44 -12.24 3.92
N LEU A 86 -10.53 -13.20 3.81
CA LEU A 86 -9.16 -12.90 3.37
C LEU A 86 -9.09 -12.44 1.91
N ASP A 87 -10.12 -12.71 1.11
CA ASP A 87 -10.24 -12.20 -0.26
C ASP A 87 -10.62 -10.72 -0.29
N ASP A 88 -11.18 -10.17 0.80
CA ASP A 88 -11.47 -8.75 0.91
C ASP A 88 -10.24 -8.00 1.47
N PRO A 89 -9.60 -7.11 0.69
CA PRO A 89 -8.44 -6.35 1.14
C PRO A 89 -8.74 -5.52 2.41
N ASN A 90 -9.98 -5.07 2.61
CA ASN A 90 -10.34 -4.27 3.78
C ASN A 90 -10.29 -5.08 5.08
N SER A 91 -10.44 -6.40 5.01
CA SER A 91 -10.35 -7.27 6.20
C SER A 91 -8.96 -7.21 6.85
N TYR A 92 -7.91 -6.89 6.08
CA TYR A 92 -6.55 -6.74 6.59
C TYR A 92 -6.35 -5.46 7.41
N ILE A 93 -7.21 -4.45 7.25
CA ILE A 93 -7.13 -3.18 7.96
C ILE A 93 -7.42 -3.39 9.44
N ASN A 94 -6.59 -2.84 10.31
CA ASN A 94 -6.92 -2.69 11.73
C ASN A 94 -7.47 -1.27 11.97
N PRO A 95 -8.78 -1.10 12.23
CA PRO A 95 -9.39 0.23 12.38
C PRO A 95 -8.73 1.08 13.47
N LYS A 96 -8.23 0.46 14.55
CA LYS A 96 -7.56 1.18 15.63
C LYS A 96 -6.20 1.75 15.20
N LEU A 97 -5.46 1.01 14.38
CA LEU A 97 -4.18 1.51 13.83
C LEU A 97 -4.45 2.56 12.76
N LEU A 98 -5.46 2.34 11.92
CA LEU A 98 -5.84 3.29 10.90
C LEU A 98 -6.32 4.63 11.47
N GLY A 99 -7.10 4.59 12.56
CA GLY A 99 -7.59 5.78 13.25
C GLY A 99 -6.50 6.71 13.77
N LYS A 100 -5.26 6.24 13.94
CA LYS A 100 -4.11 7.09 14.29
C LYS A 100 -3.77 8.12 13.21
N TYR A 101 -4.15 7.85 11.96
CA TYR A 101 -3.87 8.70 10.81
C TYR A 101 -5.07 9.56 10.40
N ALA A 102 -6.24 9.38 11.02
CA ALA A 102 -7.52 9.94 10.56
C ALA A 102 -7.49 11.48 10.35
N GLU A 103 -6.84 12.19 11.28
CA GLU A 103 -6.74 13.66 11.26
C GLU A 103 -5.44 14.19 10.67
N LEU A 104 -4.52 13.30 10.27
CA LEU A 104 -3.23 13.70 9.72
C LEU A 104 -3.36 13.98 8.23
N ASP A 105 -2.61 14.99 7.78
CA ASP A 105 -2.27 15.12 6.38
C ASP A 105 -1.30 13.99 6.01
N ILE A 106 -1.68 13.14 5.06
CA ILE A 106 -0.89 11.96 4.70
C ILE A 106 0.49 12.34 4.13
N GLN A 107 0.62 13.56 3.61
CA GLN A 107 1.86 14.07 3.04
C GLN A 107 2.81 14.64 4.11
N SER A 108 2.31 14.87 5.33
CA SER A 108 3.11 15.41 6.43
C SER A 108 4.23 14.45 6.84
N SER A 109 5.37 15.01 7.27
CA SER A 109 6.46 14.24 7.90
C SER A 109 6.01 13.53 9.18
N LEU A 110 4.99 14.06 9.86
CA LEU A 110 4.42 13.47 11.08
C LEU A 110 3.96 12.02 10.86
N VAL A 111 3.51 11.69 9.65
CA VAL A 111 3.06 10.34 9.31
C VAL A 111 4.22 9.33 9.40
N MET A 112 5.44 9.75 9.05
CA MET A 112 6.63 8.89 9.15
C MET A 112 7.11 8.77 10.60
N GLU A 113 6.86 9.76 11.43
CA GLU A 113 7.21 9.76 12.87
C GLU A 113 6.31 8.81 13.69
N MET A 114 5.08 8.55 13.22
CA MET A 114 4.09 7.73 13.92
C MET A 114 4.44 6.23 13.96
N ASP A 115 5.13 5.72 12.95
CA ASP A 115 5.65 4.35 12.93
C ASP A 115 6.85 4.29 11.98
N SER A 116 8.01 3.86 12.49
CA SER A 116 9.25 3.75 11.70
C SER A 116 9.18 2.73 10.57
N SER A 117 8.12 1.93 10.50
CA SER A 117 7.85 1.03 9.38
C SER A 117 7.13 1.71 8.23
N ASN A 118 6.50 2.87 8.47
CA ASN A 118 5.89 3.64 7.40
C ASN A 118 6.95 4.06 6.39
N PHE A 119 6.54 4.19 5.13
CA PHE A 119 7.46 4.59 4.08
C PHE A 119 6.85 5.63 3.16
N LYS A 120 7.75 6.37 2.51
CA LYS A 120 7.45 7.36 1.49
C LYS A 120 8.56 7.28 0.45
N ILE A 121 8.18 7.09 -0.82
CA ILE A 121 9.11 7.01 -1.94
C ILE A 121 8.67 8.07 -2.95
N LYS A 122 9.52 9.04 -3.25
CA LYS A 122 9.22 10.06 -4.26
C LYS A 122 9.24 9.43 -5.64
N PHE A 123 8.37 9.87 -6.54
CA PHE A 123 8.32 9.35 -7.91
C PHE A 123 9.60 9.64 -8.70
N ASP A 124 10.33 10.71 -8.36
CA ASP A 124 11.66 11.00 -8.93
C ASP A 124 12.71 9.96 -8.52
N ASP A 125 12.55 9.32 -7.35
CA ASP A 125 13.50 8.32 -6.85
C ASP A 125 13.19 6.90 -7.37
N ILE A 126 12.00 6.69 -7.93
CA ILE A 126 11.59 5.40 -8.50
C ILE A 126 12.26 5.25 -9.86
N LEU A 127 13.01 4.18 -10.07
CA LEU A 127 13.63 3.83 -11.34
C LEU A 127 12.67 3.01 -12.20
N ASP A 128 12.04 2.01 -11.60
CA ASP A 128 11.13 1.08 -12.29
C ASP A 128 10.06 0.53 -11.33
N VAL A 129 8.95 0.06 -11.91
CA VAL A 129 7.86 -0.62 -11.23
C VAL A 129 7.38 -1.78 -12.08
N TYR A 130 7.32 -2.98 -11.51
CA TYR A 130 6.79 -4.14 -12.23
C TYR A 130 6.01 -5.12 -11.36
N HIS A 131 5.09 -5.85 -12.00
CA HIS A 131 4.29 -6.91 -11.38
C HIS A 131 4.88 -8.30 -11.63
N ASP A 132 5.27 -8.99 -10.56
CA ASP A 132 5.54 -10.42 -10.57
C ASP A 132 4.32 -11.22 -10.10
N LYS A 133 3.60 -11.80 -11.08
CA LYS A 133 2.41 -12.64 -10.88
C LYS A 133 2.66 -13.93 -10.09
N ARG A 134 3.93 -14.37 -9.94
CA ARG A 134 4.25 -15.59 -9.19
C ARG A 134 3.85 -15.43 -7.73
N LYS A 135 3.22 -16.46 -7.16
CA LYS A 135 2.88 -16.45 -5.73
C LYS A 135 4.15 -16.40 -4.86
N LYS A 136 4.05 -15.84 -3.65
CA LYS A 136 5.15 -15.76 -2.70
C LYS A 136 5.12 -17.03 -1.88
N TRP A 137 6.19 -17.81 -1.95
CA TRP A 137 6.35 -19.00 -1.12
C TRP A 137 6.31 -18.64 0.37
N GLY A 138 5.68 -19.49 1.17
CA GLY A 138 5.57 -19.29 2.62
C GLY A 138 4.40 -18.42 3.09
N MET A 139 3.51 -17.99 2.18
CA MET A 139 2.29 -17.22 2.53
C MET A 139 1.13 -18.09 3.04
N GLY A 140 1.25 -19.41 3.01
CA GLY A 140 0.19 -20.32 3.46
C GLY A 140 -1.12 -20.08 2.70
N TYR A 141 -2.21 -19.84 3.42
CA TYR A 141 -3.56 -19.66 2.87
C TYR A 141 -3.93 -18.19 2.56
N TYR A 142 -3.03 -17.23 2.78
CA TYR A 142 -3.34 -15.82 2.50
C TYR A 142 -3.46 -15.60 0.98
N PRO A 143 -4.65 -15.24 0.46
CA PRO A 143 -4.84 -14.96 -0.96
C PRO A 143 -4.10 -13.67 -1.31
N HIS A 144 -3.42 -13.69 -2.45
CA HIS A 144 -2.67 -12.54 -2.91
C HIS A 144 -2.39 -12.63 -4.41
N ASP A 145 -2.35 -11.52 -5.13
CA ASP A 145 -2.11 -11.48 -6.59
C ASP A 145 -0.65 -11.21 -6.93
N GLY A 146 0.27 -12.04 -6.43
CA GLY A 146 1.70 -11.86 -6.67
C GLY A 146 2.30 -10.67 -5.91
N LYS A 147 3.25 -9.97 -6.54
CA LYS A 147 4.11 -8.96 -5.90
C LYS A 147 4.34 -7.78 -6.84
N ILE A 148 4.30 -6.57 -6.33
CA ILE A 148 4.79 -5.38 -7.02
C ILE A 148 6.17 -5.05 -6.47
N TYR A 149 7.12 -4.83 -7.37
CA TYR A 149 8.44 -4.32 -7.02
C TYR A 149 8.49 -2.83 -7.36
N VAL A 150 8.99 -2.03 -6.42
CA VAL A 150 9.28 -0.61 -6.62
C VAL A 150 10.78 -0.44 -6.47
N GLU A 151 11.45 -0.26 -7.60
CA GLU A 151 12.89 -0.13 -7.65
C GLU A 151 13.29 1.34 -7.52
N THR A 152 14.28 1.59 -6.66
CA THR A 152 14.91 2.89 -6.47
C THR A 152 16.42 2.72 -6.59
N SER A 153 17.19 3.81 -6.63
CA SER A 153 18.65 3.73 -6.65
C SER A 153 19.27 3.08 -5.41
N VAL A 154 18.52 3.03 -4.29
CA VAL A 154 19.03 2.56 -2.99
C VAL A 154 18.40 1.23 -2.58
N THR A 155 17.14 0.99 -2.94
CA THR A 155 16.36 -0.16 -2.45
C THR A 155 15.43 -0.71 -3.52
N ASN A 156 15.10 -1.99 -3.41
CA ASN A 156 14.01 -2.60 -4.16
C ASN A 156 12.94 -3.06 -3.16
N LYS A 157 11.80 -2.37 -3.14
CA LYS A 157 10.70 -2.66 -2.21
C LYS A 157 9.74 -3.66 -2.82
N GLU A 158 9.62 -4.82 -2.18
CA GLU A 158 8.66 -5.87 -2.53
C GLU A 158 7.33 -5.68 -1.78
N LEU A 159 6.24 -5.58 -2.52
CA LEU A 159 4.87 -5.40 -2.01
C LEU A 159 3.98 -6.57 -2.46
N ILE A 160 3.66 -7.49 -1.56
CA ILE A 160 2.77 -8.63 -1.82
C ILE A 160 1.32 -8.14 -1.81
N ILE A 161 0.59 -8.30 -2.91
CA ILE A 161 -0.74 -7.70 -3.12
C ILE A 161 -1.82 -8.56 -2.48
N LEU A 162 -2.39 -8.16 -1.34
CA LEU A 162 -3.26 -9.02 -0.52
C LEU A 162 -4.73 -9.04 -0.95
N GLY A 163 -5.41 -10.18 -0.79
CA GLY A 163 -6.81 -10.33 -1.18
C GLY A 163 -7.02 -10.29 -2.69
N ASN A 164 -8.27 -10.06 -3.10
CA ASN A 164 -8.70 -10.01 -4.49
C ASN A 164 -8.51 -8.60 -5.09
N GLN A 165 -7.24 -8.19 -5.22
CA GLN A 165 -6.84 -6.99 -5.95
C GLN A 165 -6.09 -7.42 -7.22
N GLN A 166 -6.18 -6.62 -8.27
CA GLN A 166 -5.51 -6.90 -9.54
C GLN A 166 -4.13 -6.23 -9.55
N GLY A 167 -3.07 -7.01 -9.32
CA GLY A 167 -1.70 -6.49 -9.24
C GLY A 167 -1.25 -5.80 -10.53
N ALA A 168 -1.68 -6.30 -11.68
CA ALA A 168 -1.40 -5.69 -12.98
C ALA A 168 -2.07 -4.31 -13.15
N ASP A 169 -3.29 -4.15 -12.61
CA ASP A 169 -3.96 -2.85 -12.65
C ASP A 169 -3.27 -1.84 -11.71
N ILE A 170 -2.81 -2.30 -10.55
CA ILE A 170 -2.06 -1.47 -9.60
C ILE A 170 -0.72 -1.03 -10.21
N GLU A 171 0.04 -1.94 -10.82
CA GLU A 171 1.28 -1.64 -11.55
C GLU A 171 1.04 -0.58 -12.63
N LYS A 172 0.01 -0.77 -13.46
CA LYS A 172 -0.35 0.17 -14.52
C LYS A 172 -0.67 1.55 -13.95
N GLN A 173 -1.43 1.61 -12.85
CA GLN A 173 -1.82 2.88 -12.23
C GLN A 173 -0.63 3.60 -11.61
N LEU A 174 0.25 2.87 -10.91
CA LEU A 174 1.46 3.44 -10.32
C LEU A 174 2.41 3.96 -11.42
N SER A 175 2.64 3.17 -12.47
CA SER A 175 3.45 3.58 -13.62
C SER A 175 2.89 4.83 -14.29
N SER A 176 1.57 4.84 -14.53
CA SER A 176 0.88 6.01 -15.12
C SER A 176 1.01 7.26 -14.26
N ALA A 177 0.94 7.12 -12.93
CA ALA A 177 1.10 8.24 -12.00
C ALA A 177 2.53 8.81 -12.03
N ILE A 178 3.55 7.93 -12.06
CA ILE A 178 4.96 8.30 -12.16
C ILE A 178 5.26 9.01 -13.48
N GLU A 179 4.81 8.45 -14.61
CA GLU A 179 4.98 9.05 -15.93
C GLU A 179 4.34 10.43 -16.02
N LYS A 180 3.10 10.55 -15.54
CA LYS A 180 2.38 11.83 -15.49
C LYS A 180 3.16 12.85 -14.67
N PHE A 181 3.63 12.46 -13.48
CA PHE A 181 4.42 13.34 -12.63
C PHE A 181 5.70 13.82 -13.33
N ARG A 182 6.44 12.94 -14.01
CA ARG A 182 7.64 13.31 -14.76
C ARG A 182 7.35 14.27 -15.91
N GLN A 183 6.27 14.05 -16.67
CA GLN A 183 5.88 14.92 -17.79
C GLN A 183 5.57 16.36 -17.37
N PHE A 184 5.09 16.58 -16.14
CA PHE A 184 4.72 17.90 -15.64
C PHE A 184 5.83 18.61 -14.83
N ASN A 185 6.98 17.95 -14.60
CA ASN A 185 8.08 18.50 -13.82
C ASN A 185 9.44 18.51 -14.57
N ILE A 186 9.43 18.21 -15.87
CA ILE A 186 10.52 18.43 -16.83
C ILE A 186 10.18 19.66 -17.67
#